data_AF-A0A7Z0CKI1-F1
#
_entry.id   AF-A0A7Z0CKI1-F1
#
_cell.length_a   1.000
_cell.length_b   1.000
_cell.length_c   1.000
_cell.angle_alpha   90.00
_cell.angle_beta   90.00
_cell.angle_gamma   90.00
#
_symmetry.space_group_name_H-M   'P 1'
#
loop_
_entity.id
_entity.type
_entity.pdbx_description
1 polymer ?
#
loop_
_entity_poly.entity_id
_entity_poly.type
_entity_poly.pdbx_seq_one_letter_code
_entity_poly.pdbx_strand_id
1 'polypeptide(L)'
;MAESAEQVHARVMAAADADGRMPLPSVAEWDIFPWEVVDGALAAKPLAAPAPEKPRMGEDGVDCTICTPEPAGLIWTNDRWRLKHLAERSGLPLVVMLEPWEHLDFDDLDDAMAAEYGRLAVRIARIVEGLPNIGRCHVMRVGDGAEHLHVWFMARTAGLPSVLGSFAVDWDDILPAGPEEPWREDLVALATALASYDGRAVGLDD
;
A
#
# COMPACT_ATOMS: atom_id res chain seq x y z
N MET A 1 1.09 18.14 1.62
CA MET A 1 0.91 17.86 3.06
C MET A 1 -0.45 17.22 3.27
N ALA A 2 -0.48 15.95 3.67
CA ALA A 2 -1.69 15.20 4.00
C ALA A 2 -2.72 15.98 4.84
N GLU A 3 -3.99 15.69 4.60
CA GLU A 3 -5.14 16.24 5.35
C GLU A 3 -5.11 15.84 6.84
N SER A 4 -5.63 16.70 7.72
CA SER A 4 -5.89 16.36 9.13
C SER A 4 -7.04 15.35 9.27
N ALA A 5 -7.18 14.71 10.44
CA ALA A 5 -8.29 13.80 10.71
C ALA A 5 -9.66 14.46 10.51
N GLU A 6 -9.83 15.73 10.88
CA GLU A 6 -11.08 16.47 10.70
C GLU A 6 -11.39 16.71 9.22
N GLN A 7 -10.37 17.02 8.41
CA GLN A 7 -10.52 17.20 6.96
C GLN A 7 -10.87 15.87 6.28
N VAL A 8 -10.17 14.79 6.63
CA VAL A 8 -10.48 13.44 6.15
C VAL A 8 -11.92 13.07 6.52
N HIS A 9 -12.31 13.22 7.78
CA HIS A 9 -13.68 12.93 8.22
C HIS A 9 -14.73 13.76 7.45
N ALA A 10 -14.50 15.06 7.28
CA ALA A 10 -15.42 15.93 6.53
C ALA A 10 -15.58 15.47 5.07
N ARG A 11 -14.48 15.11 4.40
CA ARG A 11 -14.49 14.60 3.03
C ARG A 11 -15.21 13.26 2.91
N VAL A 12 -14.96 12.35 3.85
CA VAL A 12 -15.63 11.04 3.90
C VAL A 12 -17.13 11.21 4.08
N MET A 13 -17.56 12.02 5.04
CA MET A 13 -18.98 12.27 5.30
C MET A 13 -19.69 13.00 4.16
N ALA A 14 -18.97 13.79 3.35
CA ALA A 14 -19.51 14.41 2.14
C ALA A 14 -19.75 13.40 1.01
N ALA A 15 -19.03 12.26 1.01
CA ALA A 15 -19.17 11.19 0.02
C ALA A 15 -20.08 10.03 0.50
N ALA A 16 -20.38 9.98 1.80
CA ALA A 16 -21.16 8.93 2.42
C ALA A 16 -22.66 8.99 2.05
N ASP A 17 -23.36 7.87 2.23
CA ASP A 17 -24.82 7.80 2.09
C ASP A 17 -25.55 8.56 3.22
N ALA A 18 -26.89 8.52 3.19
CA ALA A 18 -27.73 9.21 4.19
C ALA A 18 -27.53 8.72 5.64
N ASP A 19 -26.97 7.51 5.81
CA ASP A 19 -26.67 6.90 7.10
C ASP A 19 -25.17 7.03 7.47
N GLY A 20 -24.37 7.74 6.65
CA GLY A 20 -22.94 7.92 6.88
C GLY A 20 -22.09 6.72 6.49
N ARG A 21 -22.55 5.85 5.58
CA ARG A 21 -21.82 4.68 5.12
C ARG A 21 -21.16 4.94 3.77
N MET A 22 -19.94 4.41 3.62
CA MET A 22 -19.27 4.30 2.33
C MET A 22 -19.72 3.02 1.60
N PRO A 23 -19.57 2.95 0.27
CA PRO A 23 -19.74 1.71 -0.48
C PRO A 23 -18.88 0.57 0.08
N LEU A 24 -19.29 -0.67 -0.19
CA LEU A 24 -18.48 -1.82 0.16
C LEU A 24 -17.16 -1.79 -0.62
N PRO A 25 -16.04 -2.15 0.02
CA PRO A 25 -14.77 -2.30 -0.67
C PRO A 25 -14.80 -3.52 -1.59
N SER A 26 -13.91 -3.55 -2.57
CA SER A 26 -13.75 -4.65 -3.53
C SER A 26 -13.51 -6.00 -2.85
N VAL A 27 -12.80 -6.01 -1.71
CA VAL A 27 -12.52 -7.22 -0.92
C VAL A 27 -13.79 -7.92 -0.44
N ALA A 28 -14.92 -7.21 -0.30
CA ALA A 28 -16.20 -7.80 0.08
C ALA A 28 -16.75 -8.78 -0.97
N GLU A 29 -16.30 -8.66 -2.22
CA GLU A 29 -16.69 -9.55 -3.33
C GLU A 29 -15.78 -10.77 -3.46
N TRP A 30 -14.68 -10.83 -2.70
CA TRP A 30 -13.69 -11.90 -2.82
C TRP A 30 -14.19 -13.18 -2.15
N ASP A 31 -13.94 -14.32 -2.78
CA ASP A 31 -14.28 -15.64 -2.22
C ASP A 31 -13.64 -15.87 -0.84
N ILE A 32 -12.46 -15.28 -0.63
CA ILE A 32 -11.67 -15.38 0.62
C ILE A 32 -12.10 -14.40 1.72
N PHE A 33 -13.08 -13.50 1.47
CA PHE A 33 -13.63 -12.65 2.52
C PHE A 33 -14.20 -13.53 3.64
N PRO A 34 -13.71 -13.46 4.89
CA PRO A 34 -13.93 -14.53 5.87
C PRO A 34 -15.29 -14.44 6.58
N TRP A 35 -16.07 -13.40 6.33
CA TRP A 35 -17.33 -13.14 7.03
C TRP A 35 -18.55 -13.29 6.12
N GLU A 36 -19.67 -13.65 6.71
CA GLU A 36 -21.00 -13.64 6.09
C GLU A 36 -22.05 -13.17 7.09
N VAL A 37 -23.27 -12.88 6.60
CA VAL A 37 -24.40 -12.52 7.47
C VAL A 37 -25.36 -13.70 7.52
N VAL A 38 -25.55 -14.26 8.72
CA VAL A 38 -26.49 -15.37 9.00
C VAL A 38 -27.52 -14.86 10.01
N ASP A 39 -28.80 -14.93 9.64
CA ASP A 39 -29.93 -14.47 10.48
C ASP A 39 -29.76 -13.04 11.03
N GLY A 40 -29.16 -12.15 10.21
CA GLY A 40 -28.91 -10.75 10.57
C GLY A 40 -27.70 -10.50 11.49
N ALA A 41 -26.90 -11.53 11.78
CA ALA A 41 -25.67 -11.43 12.56
C ALA A 41 -24.43 -11.75 11.71
N LEU A 42 -23.31 -11.09 12.01
CA LEU A 42 -22.02 -11.42 11.39
C LEU A 42 -21.53 -12.77 11.91
N ALA A 43 -21.18 -13.67 10.99
CA ALA A 43 -20.61 -14.98 11.28
C ALA A 43 -19.36 -15.21 10.42
N ALA A 44 -18.46 -16.06 10.88
CA ALA A 44 -17.35 -16.54 10.05
C ALA A 44 -17.88 -17.57 9.04
N LYS A 45 -17.42 -17.50 7.79
CA LYS A 45 -17.71 -18.50 6.77
C LYS A 45 -17.15 -19.87 7.20
N PRO A 46 -17.84 -20.98 6.88
CA PRO A 46 -17.24 -22.31 7.00
C PRO A 46 -15.94 -22.40 6.17
N LEU A 47 -14.91 -22.99 6.76
CA LEU A 47 -13.65 -23.23 6.04
C LEU A 47 -13.91 -24.21 4.88
N ALA A 48 -13.50 -23.81 3.67
CA ALA A 48 -13.61 -24.66 2.48
C ALA A 48 -12.73 -25.92 2.61
N ALA A 49 -13.08 -26.97 1.85
CA ALA A 49 -12.24 -28.15 1.76
C ALA A 49 -10.86 -27.81 1.15
N PRO A 50 -9.77 -28.47 1.57
CA PRO A 50 -8.45 -28.25 0.98
C PRO A 50 -8.44 -28.47 -0.55
N ALA A 51 -7.72 -27.61 -1.26
CA ALA A 51 -7.51 -27.69 -2.70
C ALA A 51 -6.07 -27.27 -3.06
N PRO A 52 -5.54 -27.65 -4.24
CA PRO A 52 -4.26 -27.12 -4.71
C PRO A 52 -4.30 -25.60 -4.87
N GLU A 53 -3.19 -24.93 -4.57
CA GLU A 53 -3.01 -23.49 -4.79
C GLU A 53 -2.94 -23.18 -6.29
N LYS A 54 -3.45 -22.00 -6.67
CA LYS A 54 -3.26 -21.48 -8.02
C LYS A 54 -1.88 -20.80 -8.09
N PRO A 55 -1.20 -20.85 -9.24
CA PRO A 55 0.03 -20.08 -9.44
C PRO A 55 -0.19 -18.61 -9.14
N ARG A 56 0.81 -17.97 -8.54
CA ARG A 56 0.82 -16.52 -8.37
C ARG A 56 1.07 -15.81 -9.70
N MET A 57 0.74 -14.52 -9.77
CA MET A 57 1.16 -13.71 -10.92
C MET A 57 2.69 -13.68 -11.00
N GLY A 58 3.23 -14.00 -12.18
CA GLY A 58 4.67 -13.97 -12.40
C GLY A 58 5.43 -15.19 -11.90
N GLU A 59 4.76 -16.25 -11.45
CA GLU A 59 5.41 -17.46 -10.91
C GLU A 59 6.42 -18.05 -11.91
N ASP A 60 7.60 -18.45 -11.40
CA ASP A 60 8.78 -18.85 -12.16
C ASP A 60 9.28 -17.77 -13.15
N GLY A 61 8.97 -16.49 -12.89
CA GLY A 61 9.31 -15.37 -13.76
C GLY A 61 8.48 -15.29 -15.05
N VAL A 62 7.41 -16.07 -15.19
CA VAL A 62 6.60 -16.15 -16.42
C VAL A 62 5.47 -15.13 -16.39
N ASP A 63 5.36 -14.31 -17.44
CA ASP A 63 4.31 -13.29 -17.62
C ASP A 63 4.17 -12.31 -16.43
N CYS A 64 5.29 -12.02 -15.74
CA CYS A 64 5.32 -11.09 -14.62
C CYS A 64 5.07 -9.64 -15.08
N THR A 65 3.94 -9.05 -14.69
CA THR A 65 3.61 -7.66 -15.03
C THR A 65 4.39 -6.63 -14.20
N ILE A 66 4.91 -7.04 -13.03
CA ILE A 66 5.77 -6.21 -12.19
C ILE A 66 7.15 -6.07 -12.84
N CYS A 67 7.67 -7.08 -13.54
CA CYS A 67 8.96 -7.01 -14.26
C CYS A 67 9.05 -5.97 -15.39
N THR A 68 8.02 -5.14 -15.61
CA THR A 68 8.08 -4.04 -16.59
C THR A 68 9.30 -3.14 -16.36
N PRO A 69 10.02 -2.76 -17.45
CA PRO A 69 11.13 -1.81 -17.37
C PRO A 69 10.65 -0.37 -17.14
N GLU A 70 9.38 -0.09 -17.39
CA GLU A 70 8.77 1.25 -17.29
C GLU A 70 7.59 1.22 -16.30
N PRO A 71 7.83 1.04 -14.99
CA PRO A 71 6.77 1.03 -14.01
C PRO A 71 6.14 2.42 -13.88
N ALA A 72 4.82 2.49 -14.04
CA ALA A 72 4.06 3.70 -13.76
C ALA A 72 4.19 4.11 -12.29
N GLY A 73 4.24 5.43 -12.04
CA GLY A 73 4.28 5.98 -10.68
C GLY A 73 5.59 5.77 -9.93
N LEU A 74 6.69 5.49 -10.66
CA LEU A 74 8.03 5.39 -10.09
C LEU A 74 8.49 6.74 -9.54
N ILE A 75 8.86 6.78 -8.25
CA ILE A 75 9.30 8.02 -7.56
C ILE A 75 10.76 7.99 -7.09
N TRP A 76 11.33 6.80 -6.89
CA TRP A 76 12.73 6.64 -6.47
C TRP A 76 13.29 5.31 -6.96
N THR A 77 14.60 5.26 -7.22
CA THR A 77 15.32 4.05 -7.60
C THR A 77 16.79 4.09 -7.17
N ASN A 78 17.34 2.92 -6.85
CA ASN A 78 18.78 2.66 -6.85
C ASN A 78 19.10 1.48 -7.80
N ASP A 79 20.29 0.87 -7.68
CA ASP A 79 20.72 -0.22 -8.55
C ASP A 79 19.87 -1.50 -8.42
N ARG A 80 19.24 -1.73 -7.27
CA ARG A 80 18.56 -2.99 -6.95
C ARG A 80 17.07 -2.85 -6.66
N TRP A 81 16.65 -1.65 -6.26
CA TRP A 81 15.32 -1.36 -5.75
C TRP A 81 14.69 -0.18 -6.45
N ARG A 82 13.36 -0.19 -6.45
CA ARG A 82 12.53 0.91 -6.87
C ARG A 82 11.37 1.11 -5.91
N LEU A 83 10.95 2.37 -5.77
CA LEU A 83 9.80 2.78 -4.98
C LEU A 83 8.80 3.47 -5.90
N LYS A 84 7.55 3.02 -5.88
CA LYS A 84 6.47 3.55 -6.71
C LYS A 84 5.20 3.78 -5.91
N HIS A 85 4.33 4.66 -6.39
CA HIS A 85 2.95 4.75 -5.90
C HIS A 85 2.00 3.86 -6.72
N LEU A 86 0.76 3.72 -6.26
CA LEU A 86 -0.32 3.03 -7.00
C LEU A 86 -0.71 3.81 -8.26
N ALA A 87 -1.30 3.17 -9.27
CA ALA A 87 -1.70 3.85 -10.50
C ALA A 87 -2.65 5.04 -10.26
N GLU A 88 -3.49 4.94 -9.23
CA GLU A 88 -4.40 5.99 -8.80
C GLU A 88 -4.24 6.26 -7.29
N ARG A 89 -4.71 7.42 -6.85
CA ARG A 89 -4.80 7.75 -5.41
C ARG A 89 -5.82 6.83 -4.74
N SER A 90 -5.46 6.33 -3.56
CA SER A 90 -6.35 5.54 -2.70
C SER A 90 -6.83 6.35 -1.50
N GLY A 91 -7.60 5.71 -0.61
CA GLY A 91 -8.25 6.33 0.53
C GLY A 91 -7.30 6.82 1.62
N LEU A 92 -6.15 6.17 1.80
CA LEU A 92 -5.10 6.62 2.70
C LEU A 92 -4.26 7.75 2.09
N PRO A 93 -3.73 8.67 2.91
CA PRO A 93 -2.92 9.80 2.46
C PRO A 93 -1.76 9.47 1.52
N LEU A 94 -1.13 8.30 1.69
CA LEU A 94 0.03 7.88 0.89
C LEU A 94 0.18 6.36 0.95
N VAL A 95 0.20 5.71 -0.20
CA VAL A 95 0.49 4.27 -0.35
C VAL A 95 1.56 4.09 -1.43
N VAL A 96 2.68 3.46 -1.05
CA VAL A 96 3.80 3.18 -1.95
C VAL A 96 4.28 1.74 -1.80
N MET A 97 4.89 1.21 -2.85
CA MET A 97 5.44 -0.14 -2.90
C MET A 97 6.94 -0.12 -3.21
N LEU A 98 7.71 -0.81 -2.38
CA LEU A 98 9.13 -1.09 -2.62
C LEU A 98 9.27 -2.44 -3.30
N GLU A 99 9.97 -2.48 -4.42
CA GLU A 99 10.12 -3.66 -5.27
C GLU A 99 11.61 -3.79 -5.68
N PRO A 100 12.18 -5.01 -5.76
CA PRO A 100 13.44 -5.20 -6.45
C PRO A 100 13.25 -5.00 -7.96
N TRP A 101 14.30 -4.60 -8.65
CA TRP A 101 14.30 -4.57 -10.13
C TRP A 101 14.34 -5.98 -10.72
N GLU A 102 15.06 -6.88 -10.07
CA GLU A 102 15.10 -8.29 -10.42
C GLU A 102 13.83 -9.01 -9.97
N HIS A 103 13.43 -10.05 -10.70
CA HIS A 103 12.34 -10.93 -10.32
C HIS A 103 12.79 -11.82 -9.15
N LEU A 104 12.49 -11.38 -7.94
CA LEU A 104 12.83 -12.07 -6.70
C LEU A 104 11.57 -12.16 -5.84
N ASP A 105 11.30 -13.32 -5.23
CA ASP A 105 10.43 -13.38 -4.06
C ASP A 105 11.20 -12.96 -2.79
N PHE A 106 10.50 -12.91 -1.66
CA PHE A 106 11.04 -12.48 -0.39
C PHE A 106 12.19 -13.36 0.12
N ASP A 107 12.09 -14.66 -0.08
CA ASP A 107 13.10 -15.65 0.34
C ASP A 107 14.23 -15.86 -0.68
N ASP A 108 14.14 -15.23 -1.86
CA ASP A 108 15.23 -15.16 -2.83
C ASP A 108 16.27 -14.08 -2.50
N LEU A 109 15.95 -13.17 -1.58
CA LEU A 109 16.87 -12.10 -1.19
C LEU A 109 18.13 -12.67 -0.54
N ASP A 110 19.29 -12.42 -1.14
CA ASP A 110 20.57 -12.71 -0.51
C ASP A 110 20.81 -11.86 0.75
N ASP A 111 21.82 -12.21 1.55
CA ASP A 111 22.13 -11.50 2.80
C ASP A 111 22.35 -9.99 2.61
N ALA A 112 22.89 -9.58 1.45
CA ALA A 112 23.16 -8.18 1.16
C ALA A 112 21.87 -7.41 0.85
N MET A 113 20.98 -7.98 0.02
CA MET A 113 19.68 -7.42 -0.30
C MET A 113 18.73 -7.47 0.89
N ALA A 114 18.74 -8.52 1.70
CA ALA A 114 17.97 -8.59 2.94
C ALA A 114 18.40 -7.48 3.93
N ALA A 115 19.71 -7.25 4.08
CA ALA A 115 20.22 -6.17 4.90
C ALA A 115 19.84 -4.78 4.35
N GLU A 116 19.84 -4.61 3.02
CA GLU A 116 19.43 -3.39 2.34
C GLU A 116 17.94 -3.12 2.49
N TYR A 117 17.09 -4.12 2.25
CA TYR A 117 15.66 -4.08 2.48
C TYR A 117 15.34 -3.62 3.90
N GLY A 118 15.97 -4.21 4.93
CA GLY A 118 15.75 -3.80 6.32
C GLY A 118 16.07 -2.32 6.57
N ARG A 119 17.13 -1.79 5.93
CA ARG A 119 17.48 -0.35 6.03
C ARG A 119 16.47 0.52 5.28
N LEU A 120 16.08 0.13 4.07
CA LEU A 120 15.12 0.87 3.25
C LEU A 120 13.74 0.92 3.94
N ALA A 121 13.25 -0.21 4.43
CA ALA A 121 11.96 -0.29 5.11
C ALA A 121 11.89 0.63 6.34
N VAL A 122 12.92 0.60 7.20
CA VAL A 122 12.99 1.50 8.36
C VAL A 122 13.07 2.97 7.94
N ARG A 123 13.79 3.28 6.86
CA ARG A 123 13.93 4.66 6.38
C ARG A 123 12.63 5.19 5.78
N ILE A 124 12.00 4.43 4.91
CA ILE A 124 10.71 4.80 4.30
C ILE A 124 9.68 5.02 5.41
N ALA A 125 9.55 4.08 6.35
CA ALA A 125 8.63 4.23 7.48
C ALA A 125 8.91 5.50 8.30
N ARG A 126 10.18 5.80 8.62
CA ARG A 126 10.56 7.02 9.34
C ARG A 126 10.25 8.30 8.58
N ILE A 127 10.49 8.31 7.28
CA ILE A 127 10.20 9.48 6.44
C ILE A 127 8.69 9.70 6.39
N VAL A 128 7.92 8.64 6.11
CA VAL A 128 6.45 8.69 6.05
C VAL A 128 5.84 9.11 7.38
N GLU A 129 6.30 8.55 8.50
CA GLU A 129 5.83 8.96 9.85
C GLU A 129 6.30 10.37 10.26
N GLY A 130 7.32 10.91 9.58
CA GLY A 130 7.77 12.29 9.75
C GLY A 130 6.94 13.30 8.95
N LEU A 131 6.07 12.85 8.03
CA LEU A 131 5.21 13.73 7.26
C LEU A 131 4.10 14.34 8.14
N PRO A 132 3.66 15.58 7.86
CA PRO A 132 2.55 16.20 8.57
C PRO A 132 1.30 15.33 8.53
N ASN A 133 0.55 15.30 9.64
CA ASN A 133 -0.72 14.58 9.77
C ASN A 133 -0.64 13.06 9.55
N ILE A 134 0.55 12.45 9.48
CA ILE A 134 0.71 11.00 9.49
C ILE A 134 0.99 10.53 10.92
N GLY A 135 0.29 9.48 11.34
CA GLY A 135 0.47 8.93 12.68
C GLY A 135 1.15 7.58 12.71
N ARG A 136 1.00 6.74 11.68
CA ARG A 136 1.71 5.46 11.53
C ARG A 136 1.98 5.15 10.06
N CYS A 137 3.10 4.50 9.77
CA CYS A 137 3.36 3.84 8.49
C CYS A 137 3.26 2.33 8.70
N HIS A 138 2.24 1.70 8.12
CA HIS A 138 2.14 0.25 8.09
C HIS A 138 3.09 -0.31 7.02
N VAL A 139 3.91 -1.29 7.38
CA VAL A 139 4.80 -2.00 6.46
C VAL A 139 4.30 -3.44 6.35
N MET A 140 3.95 -3.87 5.14
CA MET A 140 3.27 -5.15 4.93
C MET A 140 3.75 -5.84 3.65
N ARG A 141 4.00 -7.16 3.76
CA ARG A 141 4.19 -8.07 2.62
C ARG A 141 3.04 -9.07 2.63
N VAL A 142 2.29 -9.12 1.54
CA VAL A 142 1.26 -10.14 1.28
C VAL A 142 1.76 -10.99 0.10
N GLY A 143 1.91 -12.30 0.31
CA GLY A 143 2.63 -13.17 -0.63
C GLY A 143 1.78 -13.84 -1.70
N ASP A 144 0.44 -13.76 -1.60
CA ASP A 144 -0.47 -14.60 -2.39
C ASP A 144 -0.82 -14.03 -3.78
N GLY A 145 -0.57 -12.72 -4.00
CA GLY A 145 -0.98 -12.04 -5.23
C GLY A 145 0.03 -12.12 -6.40
N ALA A 146 1.32 -12.05 -6.08
CA ALA A 146 2.41 -12.06 -7.06
C ALA A 146 3.66 -12.69 -6.46
N GLU A 147 4.48 -13.33 -7.29
CA GLU A 147 5.80 -13.82 -6.89
C GLU A 147 6.82 -12.71 -6.75
N HIS A 148 6.84 -11.77 -7.69
CA HIS A 148 7.74 -10.61 -7.63
C HIS A 148 7.47 -9.80 -6.36
N LEU A 149 8.49 -9.74 -5.50
CA LEU A 149 8.44 -9.05 -4.22
C LEU A 149 7.97 -7.60 -4.36
N HIS A 150 6.93 -7.27 -3.61
CA HIS A 150 6.45 -5.91 -3.46
C HIS A 150 6.02 -5.71 -2.00
N VAL A 151 6.58 -4.69 -1.37
CA VAL A 151 6.35 -4.39 0.06
C VAL A 151 5.60 -3.07 0.17
N TRP A 152 4.43 -3.13 0.79
CA TRP A 152 3.51 -2.01 0.97
C TRP A 152 3.94 -1.14 2.14
N PHE A 153 3.92 0.18 1.92
CA PHE A 153 4.04 1.21 2.95
C PHE A 153 2.78 2.08 2.90
N MET A 154 1.99 2.03 3.96
CA MET A 154 0.67 2.67 4.01
C MET A 154 0.62 3.70 5.13
N ALA A 155 0.48 4.98 4.75
CA ALA A 155 0.48 6.09 5.68
C ALA A 155 -0.92 6.30 6.28
N ARG A 156 -1.07 6.05 7.58
CA ARG A 156 -2.32 6.26 8.30
C ARG A 156 -2.38 7.66 8.91
N THR A 157 -3.46 8.39 8.64
CA THR A 157 -3.73 9.72 9.20
C THR A 157 -3.66 9.74 10.73
N ALA A 158 -2.87 10.66 11.29
CA ALA A 158 -2.83 10.93 12.73
C ALA A 158 -4.21 11.38 13.23
N GLY A 159 -4.61 10.95 14.43
CA GLY A 159 -5.90 11.34 15.01
C GLY A 159 -7.13 10.59 14.50
N LEU A 160 -6.97 9.58 13.63
CA LEU A 160 -8.06 8.76 13.09
C LEU A 160 -8.01 7.30 13.62
N PRO A 161 -8.51 7.03 14.85
CA PRO A 161 -8.40 5.71 15.48
C PRO A 161 -9.36 4.65 14.93
N SER A 162 -10.34 5.04 14.09
CA SER A 162 -11.20 4.07 13.39
C SER A 162 -10.46 3.29 12.29
N VAL A 163 -9.31 3.80 11.85
CA VAL A 163 -8.48 3.24 10.76
C VAL A 163 -7.20 2.60 11.32
N LEU A 164 -7.33 1.76 12.34
CA LEU A 164 -6.18 1.13 13.02
C LEU A 164 -5.98 -0.34 12.59
N GLY A 165 -4.73 -0.77 12.63
CA GLY A 165 -4.36 -2.18 12.49
C GLY A 165 -4.47 -2.68 11.04
N SER A 166 -4.66 -3.98 10.89
CA SER A 166 -4.76 -4.63 9.57
C SER A 166 -5.92 -4.09 8.72
N PHE A 167 -6.99 -3.61 9.35
CA PHE A 167 -8.13 -3.01 8.65
C PHE A 167 -7.81 -1.69 7.97
N ALA A 168 -6.63 -1.09 8.20
CA ALA A 168 -6.18 0.07 7.43
C ALA A 168 -6.08 -0.25 5.92
N VAL A 169 -5.83 -1.51 5.56
CA VAL A 169 -5.83 -1.98 4.18
C VAL A 169 -7.24 -1.90 3.59
N ASP A 170 -8.24 -2.40 4.30
CA ASP A 170 -9.63 -2.33 3.84
C ASP A 170 -10.12 -0.88 3.80
N TRP A 171 -9.76 -0.07 4.79
CA TRP A 171 -10.09 1.35 4.81
C TRP A 171 -9.45 2.14 3.65
N ASP A 172 -8.30 1.72 3.14
CA ASP A 172 -7.69 2.34 1.95
C ASP A 172 -8.58 2.20 0.71
N ASP A 173 -9.32 1.09 0.59
CA ASP A 173 -10.28 0.84 -0.49
C ASP A 173 -11.65 1.48 -0.20
N ILE A 174 -12.06 1.55 1.07
CA ILE A 174 -13.35 2.12 1.48
C ILE A 174 -13.37 3.65 1.37
N LEU A 175 -12.30 4.31 1.79
CA LEU A 175 -12.28 5.77 1.89
C LEU A 175 -12.08 6.39 0.50
N PRO A 176 -12.77 7.50 0.18
CA PRO A 176 -12.51 8.21 -1.07
C PRO A 176 -11.06 8.74 -1.08
N ALA A 177 -10.49 8.95 -2.26
CA ALA A 177 -9.17 9.54 -2.37
C ALA A 177 -9.10 10.97 -1.80
N GLY A 178 -7.96 11.30 -1.20
CA GLY A 178 -7.62 12.66 -0.79
C GLY A 178 -7.32 13.60 -1.95
N PRO A 179 -7.13 14.91 -1.68
CA PRO A 179 -6.74 15.89 -2.70
C PRO A 179 -5.37 15.59 -3.31
N GLU A 180 -5.21 15.91 -4.59
CA GLU A 180 -4.04 15.52 -5.37
C GLU A 180 -2.75 16.26 -4.99
N GLU A 181 -2.85 17.57 -4.82
CA GLU A 181 -1.71 18.44 -4.55
C GLU A 181 -0.99 18.03 -3.24
N PRO A 182 -1.69 17.89 -2.10
CA PRO A 182 -1.11 17.29 -0.89
C PRO A 182 -0.41 15.95 -1.07
N TRP A 183 -1.00 15.06 -1.87
CA TRP A 183 -0.46 13.72 -2.13
C TRP A 183 0.83 13.79 -2.97
N ARG A 184 0.86 14.62 -4.02
CA ARG A 184 2.06 14.87 -4.83
C ARG A 184 3.20 15.48 -4.00
N GLU A 185 2.90 16.46 -3.15
CA GLU A 185 3.89 17.06 -2.24
C GLU A 185 4.53 16.01 -1.32
N ASP A 186 3.72 15.10 -0.77
CA ASP A 186 4.19 14.06 0.15
C ASP A 186 5.02 12.99 -0.59
N LEU A 187 4.68 12.65 -1.86
CA LEU A 187 5.51 11.80 -2.73
C LEU A 187 6.88 12.44 -3.01
N VAL A 188 6.92 13.72 -3.36
CA VAL A 188 8.15 14.48 -3.59
C VAL A 188 9.01 14.51 -2.32
N ALA A 189 8.40 14.77 -1.16
CA ALA A 189 9.09 14.79 0.12
C ALA A 189 9.69 13.41 0.44
N LEU A 190 8.93 12.33 0.25
CA LEU A 190 9.41 10.96 0.45
C LEU A 190 10.58 10.61 -0.46
N ALA A 191 10.43 10.83 -1.77
CA ALA A 191 11.45 10.51 -2.76
C ALA A 191 12.74 11.30 -2.55
N THR A 192 12.63 12.61 -2.28
CA THR A 192 13.77 13.50 -2.02
C THR A 192 14.51 13.09 -0.75
N ALA A 193 13.78 12.81 0.33
CA ALA A 193 14.39 12.38 1.59
C ALA A 193 15.08 11.03 1.45
N LEU A 194 14.49 10.07 0.71
CA LEU A 194 15.11 8.78 0.45
C LEU A 194 16.37 8.91 -0.41
N ALA A 195 16.33 9.74 -1.46
CA ALA A 195 17.47 10.04 -2.33
C ALA A 195 18.66 10.70 -1.60
N SER A 196 18.42 11.38 -0.48
CA SER A 196 19.50 11.93 0.36
C SER A 196 20.35 10.85 1.05
N TYR A 197 19.86 9.61 1.10
CA TYR A 197 20.57 8.47 1.66
C TYR A 197 21.26 7.62 0.60
N ASP A 198 20.52 7.26 -0.45
CA ASP A 198 20.97 6.39 -1.53
C ASP A 198 20.05 6.53 -2.75
N GLY A 199 20.53 6.11 -3.92
CA GLY A 199 19.77 6.15 -5.16
C GLY A 199 19.45 7.57 -5.62
N ARG A 200 18.33 7.72 -6.33
CA ARG A 200 17.87 8.99 -6.87
C ARG A 200 16.35 9.06 -6.93
N ALA A 201 15.81 10.26 -6.74
CA ALA A 201 14.42 10.56 -7.04
C ALA A 201 14.20 10.66 -8.56
N VAL A 202 13.02 10.26 -9.01
CA VAL A 202 12.61 10.23 -10.43
C VAL A 202 11.11 10.51 -10.54
N GLY A 203 10.61 10.86 -11.73
CA GLY A 203 9.16 10.96 -11.99
C GLY A 203 8.42 11.97 -11.10
N LEU A 204 9.11 13.01 -10.62
CA LEU A 204 8.53 14.02 -9.72
C LEU A 204 7.94 15.24 -10.44
N ASP A 205 8.13 15.33 -11.77
CA ASP A 205 7.75 16.47 -12.59
C ASP A 205 6.40 16.25 -13.35
N ASP A 206 5.80 15.06 -13.21
CA ASP A 206 4.53 14.67 -13.86
C ASP A 206 3.30 14.92 -12.96
#